data_AF-A0AA39JCQ5-F1
#
_entry.id   AF-A0AA39JCQ5-F1
#
_cell.length_a   1.000
_cell.length_b   1.000
_cell.length_c   1.000
_cell.angle_alpha   90.00
_cell.angle_beta   90.00
_cell.angle_gamma   90.00
#
_symmetry.space_group_name_H-M   'P 1'
#
loop_
_entity.id
_entity.type
_entity.pdbx_description
1 polymer ?
#
loop_
_entity_poly.entity_id
_entity_poly.type
_entity_poly.pdbx_seq_one_letter_code
_entity_poly.pdbx_strand_id
1 'polypeptide(L)' 'DLQIPNLTDTILLKCLGPKKTTDVFTLSKKDDVCGCLIRREVKSGKKNAKSDTKAPKIQPLVSYI' A
#
# COMPACT_ATOMS: atom_id res chain seq x y z
N ASP A 1 -4.77 0.83 35.66
CA ASP A 1 -4.55 1.09 34.21
C ASP A 1 -3.88 2.44 34.02
N LEU A 2 -2.55 2.45 33.89
CA LEU A 2 -1.77 3.67 33.68
C LEU A 2 -1.44 3.77 32.19
N GLN A 3 -2.13 4.65 31.47
CA GLN A 3 -1.88 4.93 30.06
C GLN A 3 -0.48 5.53 29.91
N ILE A 4 0.40 4.83 29.20
CA ILE A 4 1.78 5.27 28.97
C ILE A 4 1.75 6.32 27.86
N PRO A 5 2.17 7.58 28.13
CA PRO A 5 2.18 8.62 27.12
C PRO A 5 3.11 8.21 25.97
N ASN A 6 2.66 8.44 24.73
CA ASN A 6 3.31 8.08 23.46
C ASN A 6 3.11 6.64 22.93
N LEU A 7 2.54 5.71 23.72
CA LEU A 7 2.28 4.35 23.20
C LEU A 7 0.85 4.21 22.63
N THR A 8 -0.13 4.79 23.32
CA THR A 8 -1.55 4.68 22.94
C THR A 8 -2.06 5.88 22.16
N ASP A 9 -1.35 7.02 22.22
CA ASP A 9 -1.83 8.31 21.69
C ASP A 9 -1.61 8.47 20.19
N THR A 10 -0.69 7.70 19.59
CA THR A 10 -0.30 7.88 18.19
C THR A 10 -0.58 6.62 17.37
N ILE A 11 -1.58 6.69 16.49
CA ILE A 11 -1.87 5.63 15.53
C ILE A 11 -1.01 5.86 14.28
N LEU A 12 0.10 5.15 14.18
CA LEU A 12 0.91 5.13 12.96
C LEU A 12 0.17 4.36 11.86
N LEU A 13 -0.07 5.04 10.75
CA LEU A 13 -0.65 4.44 9.54
C LEU A 13 0.39 3.53 8.87
N LYS A 14 -0.02 2.33 8.43
CA LYS A 14 0.88 1.37 7.76
C LYS A 14 1.43 1.97 6.47
N CYS A 15 2.76 1.99 6.36
CA CYS A 15 3.47 2.72 5.30
C CYS A 15 3.30 2.14 3.89
N LEU A 16 2.94 0.85 3.78
CA LEU A 16 2.82 0.13 2.52
C LEU A 16 1.59 -0.79 2.55
N GLY A 17 0.81 -0.77 1.47
CA GLY A 17 -0.28 -1.73 1.25
C GLY A 17 0.26 -3.14 0.99
N PRO A 18 -0.62 -4.16 1.04
CA PRO A 18 -0.24 -5.55 0.84
C PRO A 18 0.44 -5.74 -0.53
N LYS A 19 1.61 -6.39 -0.50
CA LYS A 19 2.43 -6.70 -1.68
C LYS A 19 2.22 -8.12 -2.18
N LYS A 20 1.76 -9.02 -1.32
CA LYS A 20 1.54 -10.42 -1.67
C LYS A 20 0.19 -10.62 -2.31
N THR A 21 0.14 -11.30 -3.45
CA THR A 21 -1.10 -11.55 -4.21
C THR A 21 -2.20 -12.17 -3.35
N THR A 22 -1.84 -13.08 -2.43
CA THR A 22 -2.77 -13.73 -1.49
C THR A 22 -3.48 -12.77 -0.54
N ASP A 23 -2.87 -11.60 -0.30
CA ASP A 23 -3.29 -10.67 0.74
C ASP A 23 -3.94 -9.41 0.14
N VAL A 24 -4.09 -9.33 -1.19
CA VAL A 24 -4.62 -8.15 -1.90
C VAL A 24 -6.13 -8.32 -2.14
N PHE A 25 -6.93 -8.02 -1.12
CA PHE A 25 -8.41 -8.05 -1.15
C PHE A 25 -9.03 -9.43 -1.47
N THR A 26 -10.29 -9.64 -1.09
CA THR A 26 -11.04 -10.89 -1.29
C THR A 26 -11.46 -11.07 -2.76
N LEU A 27 -10.49 -11.06 -3.67
CA LEU A 27 -10.65 -11.26 -5.11
C LEU A 27 -10.48 -12.73 -5.45
N SER A 28 -11.05 -13.17 -6.58
CA SER A 28 -10.84 -14.53 -7.08
C SER A 28 -9.47 -14.63 -7.74
N LYS A 29 -8.89 -15.85 -7.75
CA LYS A 29 -7.56 -16.13 -8.34
C LYS A 29 -7.48 -15.86 -9.85
N LYS A 30 -8.62 -15.58 -10.51
CA LYS A 30 -8.73 -15.30 -11.93
C LYS A 30 -8.69 -13.79 -12.26
N ASP A 31 -8.86 -12.94 -11.25
CA ASP A 31 -8.96 -11.50 -11.43
C ASP A 31 -7.57 -10.86 -11.44
N ASP A 32 -7.40 -9.78 -12.21
CA ASP A 32 -6.14 -9.03 -12.24
C ASP A 32 -5.97 -8.18 -10.98
N VAL A 33 -4.88 -8.41 -10.27
CA VAL A 33 -4.57 -7.80 -8.97
C VAL A 33 -3.85 -6.45 -9.13
N CYS A 34 -3.31 -6.13 -10.32
CA CYS A 34 -2.53 -4.90 -10.52
C CYS A 34 -3.39 -3.62 -10.46
N GLY A 35 -4.68 -3.72 -10.82
CA GLY A 35 -5.63 -2.61 -10.77
C GLY A 35 -6.13 -2.26 -9.36
N CYS A 36 -6.21 -3.24 -8.47
CA CYS A 36 -6.78 -3.10 -7.12
C CYS A 36 -5.76 -2.68 -6.05
N LEU A 37 -4.53 -2.38 -6.48
CA LEU A 37 -3.43 -2.11 -5.58
C LEU A 37 -3.53 -0.69 -4.98
N ILE A 38 -3.39 -0.62 -3.65
CA ILE A 38 -3.39 0.65 -2.91
C ILE A 38 -2.19 1.49 -3.38
N ARG A 39 -2.49 2.68 -3.90
CA ARG A 39 -1.50 3.66 -4.35
C ARG A 39 -1.28 4.71 -3.28
N ARG A 40 -0.02 5.04 -3.03
CA ARG A 40 0.35 6.16 -2.16
C ARG A 40 0.63 7.39 -3.01
N GLU A 41 -0.03 8.48 -2.70
CA GLU A 41 0.32 9.79 -3.21
C GLU A 41 1.57 10.31 -2.50
N VAL A 42 2.61 10.61 -3.27
CA VAL A 42 3.84 11.22 -2.77
C VAL A 42 3.80 12.69 -3.14
N LYS A 43 3.67 13.55 -2.13
CA LYS A 43 3.84 15.00 -2.30
C LYS A 43 5.28 15.25 -2.72
N SER A 44 5.48 15.75 -3.93
CA SER A 44 6.79 16.11 -4.44
C SER A 44 7.31 17.31 -3.63
N GLY A 45 8.55 17.27 -3.16
CA GLY A 45 9.17 18.39 -2.44
C GLY A 45 9.47 19.60 -3.33
N LYS A 46 9.13 19.54 -4.63
CA LYS A 46 9.38 20.59 -5.62
C LYS A 46 8.08 21.33 -5.91
N LYS A 47 8.11 22.66 -5.76
CA LYS A 47 6.98 23.59 -5.76
C LYS A 47 5.98 23.48 -6.95
N ASN A 48 6.37 22.87 -8.08
CA ASN A 48 5.58 22.76 -9.31
C ASN A 48 5.56 21.35 -9.93
N ALA A 49 6.00 20.31 -9.22
CA ALA A 49 5.98 18.95 -9.77
C ALA A 49 4.67 18.25 -9.44
N LYS A 50 4.05 17.59 -10.44
CA LYS A 50 2.84 16.78 -10.26
C LYS A 50 3.07 15.74 -9.15
N SER A 51 2.02 15.47 -8.38
CA SER A 51 2.06 14.42 -7.35
C SER A 51 2.23 13.07 -8.02
N ASP A 52 3.31 12.37 -7.67
CA ASP A 52 3.54 11.01 -8.15
C ASP A 52 2.76 10.03 -7.29
N THR A 53 2.11 9.07 -7.93
CA THR A 53 1.57 7.90 -7.22
C THR A 53 2.57 6.75 -7.31
N LYS A 54 2.89 6.16 -6.16
CA LYS A 54 3.74 4.96 -6.08
C LYS A 54 2.90 3.77 -5.61
N ALA A 55 3.11 2.64 -6.26
CA ALA A 55 2.43 1.38 -5.96
C ALA A 55 3.48 0.29 -5.66
N PRO A 56 3.23 -0.61 -4.70
CA PRO A 56 4.14 -1.72 -4.42
C PRO A 56 4.19 -2.76 -5.54
N LYS A 57 5.39 -3.24 -5.91
CA LYS A 57 5.52 -4.34 -6.89
C LYS A 57 5.01 -5.66 -6.30
N ILE A 58 3.97 -6.24 -6.89
CA ILE A 58 3.29 -7.48 -6.44
C ILE A 58 4.22 -8.71 -6.53
N GLN A 59 4.10 -9.64 -5.56
CA GLN A 59 4.85 -10.90 -5.51
C GLN A 59 4.03 -12.05 -4.86
N PRO A 60 4.00 -13.29 -5.39
CA PRO A 60 4.44 -13.68 -6.73
C PRO A 60 3.38 -13.28 -7.76
N LEU A 61 3.84 -12.71 -8.87
CA LEU A 61 3.01 -12.50 -10.05
C LEU A 61 3.29 -13.65 -11.01
N VAL A 62 2.26 -14.45 -11.32
CA VAL A 62 2.35 -15.51 -12.32
C VAL A 62 1.85 -14.92 -13.64
N SER A 63 2.77 -14.55 -14.51
CA SER A 63 2.47 -14.23 -15.90
C SER A 63 2.62 -15.51 -16.71
N TYR A 64 1.60 -15.89 -17.50
CA TYR A 64 1.79 -16.91 -18.52
C TYR A 64 2.81 -16.34 -19.51
N ILE A 65 3.90 -17.06 -19.72
CA ILE A 65 5.00 -16.68 -20.61
C ILE A 65 4.54 -16.82 -22.06
#